data_AF-A0A1M4ZIS6-F1
#
_entry.id   AF-A0A1M4ZIS6-F1
#
_cell.length_a   1.000
_cell.length_b   1.000
_cell.length_c   1.000
_cell.angle_alpha   90.00
_cell.angle_beta   90.00
_cell.angle_gamma   90.00
#
_symmetry.space_group_name_H-M   'P 1'
#
loop_
_entity.id
_entity.type
_entity.pdbx_description
1 polymer ?
#
loop_
_entity_poly.entity_id
_entity_poly.type
_entity_poly.pdbx_seq_one_letter_code
_entity_poly.pdbx_strand_id
1 'polypeptide(L)'
;MANTTKKSGIGKHIISFAFMIALTIAAFYLVINNVVSKGWILPLILILAVIQVILQLFTFMHLDQKGSNYYTFFMIVGIFVAVISAIGIIVM
;
A
#
# COMPACT_ATOMS: atom_id res chain seq x y z
N MET A 1 6.92 -41.68 -11.31
CA MET A 1 7.72 -40.45 -11.11
C MET A 1 7.23 -39.39 -12.09
N ALA A 2 6.57 -38.33 -11.60
CA ALA A 2 6.62 -36.96 -12.15
C ALA A 2 5.66 -36.09 -11.33
N ASN A 3 6.26 -35.32 -10.41
CA ASN A 3 5.63 -34.35 -9.54
C ASN A 3 5.22 -33.10 -10.36
N THR A 4 3.92 -32.92 -10.62
CA THR A 4 3.39 -31.69 -11.21
C THR A 4 3.10 -30.66 -10.12
N THR A 5 4.16 -30.04 -9.61
CA THR A 5 4.14 -28.86 -8.73
C THR A 5 3.60 -27.62 -9.46
N LYS A 6 2.34 -27.64 -9.90
CA LYS A 6 1.71 -26.50 -10.59
C LYS A 6 0.65 -25.85 -9.69
N LYS A 7 1.08 -25.20 -8.61
CA LYS A 7 0.18 -24.32 -7.82
C LYS A 7 0.91 -23.25 -7.01
N SER A 8 1.89 -22.55 -7.61
CA SER A 8 2.63 -21.47 -6.94
C SER A 8 2.62 -20.17 -7.74
N GLY A 9 1.42 -19.65 -8.02
CA GLY A 9 1.23 -18.31 -8.62
C GLY A 9 0.24 -17.47 -7.82
N ILE A 10 -0.89 -18.07 -7.43
CA ILE A 10 -1.94 -17.41 -6.64
C ILE A 10 -1.50 -17.16 -5.18
N GLY A 11 -0.70 -18.06 -4.58
CA GLY A 11 -0.36 -17.99 -3.16
C GLY A 11 0.45 -16.75 -2.76
N LYS A 12 1.36 -16.29 -3.61
CA LYS A 12 2.17 -15.08 -3.35
C LYS A 12 1.33 -13.80 -3.35
N HIS A 13 0.35 -13.68 -4.23
CA HIS A 13 -0.57 -12.53 -4.22
C HIS A 13 -1.46 -12.53 -2.97
N ILE A 14 -1.95 -13.70 -2.55
CA ILE A 14 -2.79 -13.83 -1.36
C ILE A 14 -2.00 -13.48 -0.09
N ILE A 15 -0.70 -13.83 0.00
CA ILE A 15 0.12 -13.48 1.17
C ILE A 15 0.31 -11.98 1.31
N SER A 16 0.60 -11.28 0.20
CA SER A 16 0.74 -9.82 0.19
C SER A 16 -0.59 -9.12 0.49
N PHE A 17 -1.70 -9.66 -0.02
CA PHE A 17 -3.04 -9.16 0.26
C PHE A 17 -3.43 -9.34 1.75
N ALA A 18 -3.15 -10.50 2.33
CA ALA A 18 -3.38 -10.76 3.75
C ALA A 18 -2.54 -9.82 4.65
N PHE A 19 -1.31 -9.51 4.24
CA PHE A 19 -0.44 -8.58 4.97
C PHE A 19 -1.00 -7.14 4.97
N MET A 20 -1.63 -6.68 3.88
CA MET A 20 -2.32 -5.39 3.86
C MET A 20 -3.49 -5.34 4.84
N ILE A 21 -4.32 -6.39 4.84
CA ILE A 21 -5.46 -6.50 5.76
C ILE A 21 -4.99 -6.51 7.21
N ALA A 22 -3.91 -7.23 7.51
CA ALA A 22 -3.34 -7.24 8.86
C ALA A 22 -2.90 -5.83 9.31
N LEU A 23 -2.24 -5.08 8.44
CA LEU A 23 -1.81 -3.71 8.74
C LEU A 23 -2.97 -2.71 8.87
N THR A 24 -4.04 -2.84 8.08
CA THR A 24 -5.23 -1.98 8.24
C THR A 24 -5.97 -2.29 9.54
N ILE A 25 -6.14 -3.57 9.88
CA ILE A 25 -6.73 -3.97 11.16
C ILE A 25 -5.88 -3.42 12.32
N ALA A 26 -4.55 -3.47 12.22
CA ALA A 26 -3.66 -2.89 13.22
C ALA A 26 -3.85 -1.37 13.36
N ALA A 27 -4.01 -0.64 12.25
CA ALA A 27 -4.31 0.79 12.26
C ALA A 27 -5.65 1.09 12.95
N PHE A 28 -6.72 0.37 12.61
CA PHE A 28 -8.04 0.52 13.25
C PHE A 28 -8.00 0.20 14.74
N TYR A 29 -7.30 -0.88 15.12
CA TYR A 29 -7.13 -1.26 16.52
C TYR A 29 -6.44 -0.16 17.32
N LEU A 30 -5.42 0.48 16.75
CA LEU A 30 -4.68 1.58 17.37
C LEU A 30 -5.58 2.79 17.64
N VAL A 31 -6.50 3.10 16.73
CA VAL A 31 -7.45 4.22 16.86
C VAL A 31 -8.57 3.92 17.86
N ILE A 32 -9.19 2.73 17.77
CA ILE A 32 -10.34 2.36 18.61
C ILE A 32 -9.94 2.34 20.09
N ASN A 33 -8.78 1.75 20.41
CA ASN A 33 -8.33 1.62 21.80
C ASN A 33 -7.76 2.94 22.37
N ASN A 34 -7.70 4.03 21.60
CA ASN A 34 -7.08 5.30 22.01
C ASN A 34 -5.72 5.08 22.71
N VAL A 35 -4.93 4.12 22.22
CA VAL A 35 -3.64 3.73 22.84
C VAL A 35 -2.68 4.92 22.89
N VAL A 36 -2.92 5.94 22.06
CA VAL A 36 -2.13 7.15 21.91
C VAL A 36 -3.03 8.37 22.04
N SER A 37 -2.54 9.43 22.69
CA SER A 37 -3.27 10.69 22.86
C SER A 37 -3.76 11.25 21.51
N LYS A 38 -4.93 11.89 21.50
CA LYS A 38 -5.61 12.40 20.29
C LYS A 38 -4.73 13.31 19.42
N GLY A 39 -3.74 13.99 20.00
CA GLY A 39 -2.78 14.79 19.24
C GLY A 39 -1.73 13.98 18.47
N TRP A 40 -1.45 12.76 18.90
CA TRP A 40 -0.43 11.88 18.32
C TRP A 40 -1.00 10.79 17.42
N ILE A 41 -2.29 10.49 17.55
CA ILE A 41 -2.95 9.46 16.73
C ILE A 41 -2.92 9.82 15.23
N LEU A 42 -3.14 11.11 14.91
CA LEU A 42 -3.24 11.59 13.53
C LEU A 42 -1.93 11.42 12.72
N PRO A 43 -0.76 11.91 13.17
CA PRO A 43 0.49 11.68 12.44
C PRO A 43 0.88 10.19 12.38
N LEU A 44 0.55 9.40 13.40
CA LEU A 44 0.84 7.98 13.45
C LEU A 44 0.05 7.20 12.38
N ILE A 45 -1.26 7.43 12.28
CA ILE A 45 -2.09 6.81 11.22
C ILE A 45 -1.65 7.28 9.84
N LEU A 46 -1.23 8.55 9.69
CA LEU A 46 -0.76 9.09 8.41
C LEU A 46 0.49 8.34 7.91
N ILE A 47 1.44 8.03 8.80
CA ILE A 47 2.61 7.20 8.47
C ILE A 47 2.18 5.78 8.05
N LEU A 48 1.26 5.17 8.79
CA LEU A 48 0.70 3.86 8.44
C LEU A 48 -0.03 3.90 7.08
N ALA A 49 -0.72 4.99 6.76
CA ALA A 49 -1.41 5.20 5.49
C ALA A 49 -0.44 5.31 4.31
N VAL A 50 0.71 5.98 4.48
CA VAL A 50 1.76 6.02 3.44
C VAL A 50 2.32 4.61 3.18
N ILE A 51 2.57 3.84 4.24
CA ILE A 51 3.03 2.44 4.12
C ILE A 51 1.98 1.60 3.37
N GLN A 52 0.68 1.79 3.65
CA GLN A 52 -0.40 1.12 2.92
C GLN A 52 -0.35 1.43 1.42
N VAL A 53 -0.23 2.71 1.05
CA VAL A 53 -0.18 3.12 -0.36
C VAL A 53 1.01 2.48 -1.08
N ILE A 54 2.19 2.44 -0.46
CA ILE A 54 3.39 1.82 -1.05
C ILE A 54 3.18 0.31 -1.24
N LEU A 55 2.69 -0.40 -0.23
CA LEU A 55 2.45 -1.84 -0.33
C LEU A 55 1.39 -2.18 -1.38
N GLN A 56 0.34 -1.36 -1.48
CA GLN A 56 -0.70 -1.47 -2.50
C GLN A 56 -0.10 -1.32 -3.89
N LEU A 57 0.71 -0.27 -4.10
CA LEU A 57 1.42 -0.04 -5.35
C LEU A 57 2.36 -1.20 -5.72
N PHE A 58 3.13 -1.73 -4.77
CA PHE A 58 4.10 -2.81 -5.02
C PHE A 58 3.43 -4.16 -5.35
N THR A 59 2.33 -4.48 -4.65
CA THR A 59 1.62 -5.77 -4.84
C THR A 59 0.79 -5.77 -6.11
N PHE A 60 0.08 -4.67 -6.40
CA PHE A 60 -0.74 -4.56 -7.61
C PHE A 60 0.08 -4.35 -8.87
N MET A 61 1.24 -3.67 -8.79
CA MET A 61 1.99 -3.32 -9.98
C MET A 61 3.17 -4.25 -10.30
N HIS A 62 3.49 -5.26 -9.47
CA HIS A 62 4.52 -6.28 -9.74
C HIS A 62 5.73 -5.71 -10.51
N LEU A 63 6.33 -4.65 -9.97
CA LEU A 63 7.43 -3.88 -10.58
C LEU A 63 8.72 -4.70 -10.85
N ASP A 64 8.68 -6.00 -10.59
CA ASP A 64 9.77 -6.96 -10.75
C ASP A 64 9.88 -7.55 -12.17
N GLN A 65 8.88 -7.36 -13.04
CA GLN A 65 9.00 -7.80 -14.44
C GLN A 65 9.61 -6.71 -15.32
N LYS A 66 10.92 -6.84 -15.56
CA LYS A 66 11.74 -6.09 -16.54
C LYS A 66 11.01 -5.98 -17.89
N GLY A 67 10.30 -4.87 -18.12
CA GLY A 67 9.65 -4.61 -19.42
C GLY A 67 8.53 -3.56 -19.42
N SER A 68 8.03 -3.13 -18.26
CA SER A 68 6.80 -2.33 -18.21
C SER A 68 7.00 -0.85 -17.86
N ASN A 69 7.89 -0.18 -18.60
CA ASN A 69 8.13 1.28 -18.49
C ASN A 69 6.82 2.11 -18.49
N TYR A 70 5.77 1.62 -19.13
CA TYR A 70 4.45 2.27 -19.16
C TYR A 70 3.77 2.33 -17.78
N TYR A 71 3.88 1.29 -16.95
CA TYR A 71 3.27 1.28 -15.62
C TYR A 71 4.02 2.19 -14.65
N THR A 72 5.35 2.23 -14.74
CA THR A 72 6.17 3.18 -13.97
C THR A 72 5.84 4.62 -14.35
N PHE A 73 5.66 4.91 -15.65
CA PHE A 73 5.27 6.24 -16.12
C PHE A 73 3.90 6.65 -15.56
N PHE A 74 2.89 5.78 -15.64
CA PHE A 74 1.56 6.04 -15.07
C PHE A 74 1.60 6.25 -13.56
N MET A 75 2.45 5.51 -12.83
CA MET A 75 2.63 5.68 -11.39
C MET A 75 3.26 7.03 -11.04
N ILE A 76 4.29 7.47 -11.78
CA ILE A 76 4.92 8.78 -11.59
C ILE A 76 3.93 9.91 -11.84
N VAL A 77 3.14 9.83 -12.91
CA VAL A 77 2.08 10.81 -13.21
C VAL A 77 0.99 10.78 -12.12
N GLY A 78 0.60 9.60 -11.64
CA GLY A 78 -0.36 9.46 -10.54
C GLY A 78 0.13 10.11 -9.24
N ILE A 79 1.39 9.88 -8.86
CA ILE A 79 2.03 10.56 -7.72
C ILE A 79 2.06 12.07 -7.93
N PHE A 80 2.40 12.53 -9.14
CA PHE A 80 2.45 13.96 -9.46
C PHE A 80 1.09 14.65 -9.27
N VAL A 81 0.02 14.03 -9.77
CA VAL A 81 -1.35 14.54 -9.59
C VAL A 81 -1.79 14.49 -8.12
N ALA A 82 -1.46 13.43 -7.39
CA ALA A 82 -1.76 13.31 -5.97
C ALA A 82 -1.07 14.41 -5.14
N VAL A 83 0.20 14.70 -5.43
CA VAL A 83 0.97 15.76 -4.76
C VAL A 83 0.38 17.14 -5.08
N ILE A 84 0.08 17.43 -6.34
CA ILE A 84 -0.55 18.71 -6.73
C ILE A 84 -1.89 18.88 -6.02
N SER A 85 -2.70 17.83 -5.96
CA SER A 85 -4.01 17.87 -5.31
C SER A 85 -3.88 18.09 -3.80
N ALA A 86 -2.93 17.42 -3.14
CA ALA A 86 -2.66 17.61 -1.72
C ALA A 86 -2.19 19.04 -1.41
N ILE A 87 -1.28 19.58 -2.23
CA ILE A 87 -0.82 20.97 -2.10
C ILE A 87 -1.98 21.95 -2.33
N GLY A 88 -2.83 21.70 -3.33
CA GLY A 88 -4.01 22.53 -3.59
C GLY A 88 -4.98 22.58 -2.40
N ILE A 89 -5.21 21.45 -1.73
CA ILE A 89 -6.04 21.37 -0.53
C ILE A 89 -5.40 22.08 0.67
N ILE A 90 -4.07 22.11 0.77
CA ILE A 90 -3.35 22.76 1.87
C ILE A 90 -3.26 24.28 1.66
N VAL A 91 -3.16 24.73 0.40
CA VAL A 91 -3.00 26.15 0.03
C VAL A 91 -4.34 26.91 0.06
N MET A 92 -5.46 26.21 -0.12
CA MET A 92 -6.82 26.74 -0.08
C MET A 92 -7.42 26.64 1.32
#